data_AF-A0A7C2I8D7-F1
#
_entry.id   AF-A0A7C2I8D7-F1
#
_cell.length_a   1.000
_cell.length_b   1.000
_cell.length_c   1.000
_cell.angle_alpha   90.00
_cell.angle_beta   90.00
_cell.angle_gamma   90.00
#
_symmetry.space_group_name_H-M   'P 1'
#
loop_
_entity.id
_entity.type
_entity.pdbx_description
1 polymer ?
#
loop_
_entity_poly.entity_id
_entity_poly.type
_entity_poly.pdbx_seq_one_letter_code
_entity_poly.pdbx_strand_id
1 'polypeptide(L)' 'MFKPEMIREHWTTLQSNLRVVWPNLSDQDVQAINGDAELLVTKVREKYEISRDDIFSKLAPYLPVQPVTPAR' A
#
# COMPACT_ATOMS: atom_id res chain seq x y z
N MET A 1 -5.60 -6.42 12.10
CA MET A 1 -4.19 -5.97 11.94
C MET A 1 -3.83 -6.05 10.48
N PHE A 2 -3.38 -4.95 9.90
CA PHE A 2 -2.80 -4.94 8.56
C PHE A 2 -1.53 -5.77 8.55
N LYS A 3 -1.38 -6.69 7.59
CA LYS A 3 -0.15 -7.47 7.45
C LYS A 3 0.66 -6.99 6.26
N PRO A 4 1.96 -6.69 6.41
CA PRO A 4 2.81 -6.25 5.30
C PRO A 4 2.91 -7.28 4.17
N GLU A 5 2.71 -8.57 4.46
CA GLU A 5 2.64 -9.65 3.46
C GLU A 5 1.53 -9.41 2.41
N MET A 6 0.40 -8.79 2.81
CA MET A 6 -0.71 -8.51 1.91
C MET A 6 -0.36 -7.48 0.82
N ILE A 7 0.58 -6.56 1.08
CA ILE A 7 1.06 -5.62 0.05
C ILE A 7 1.68 -6.41 -1.09
N ARG A 8 2.50 -7.41 -0.77
CA ARG A 8 3.21 -8.23 -1.76
C ARG A 8 2.25 -9.15 -2.50
N GLU A 9 1.33 -9.79 -1.79
CA GLU A 9 0.32 -10.69 -2.37
C GLU A 9 -0.62 -9.96 -3.33
N HIS A 10 -1.01 -8.73 -2.99
CA HIS A 10 -1.91 -7.91 -3.82
C HIS A 10 -1.19 -6.80 -4.59
N TRP A 11 0.14 -6.89 -4.72
CA TRP A 11 0.98 -5.85 -5.28
C TRP A 11 0.53 -5.41 -6.67
N THR A 12 0.20 -6.36 -7.55
CA THR A 12 -0.23 -6.07 -8.92
C THR A 12 -1.49 -5.19 -8.96
N THR A 13 -2.42 -5.38 -8.03
CA THR A 13 -3.64 -4.56 -7.94
C THR A 13 -3.34 -3.22 -7.27
N LEU A 14 -2.52 -3.22 -6.22
CA LEU A 14 -2.12 -2.00 -5.55
C LEU A 14 -1.31 -1.09 -6.46
N GLN A 15 -0.44 -1.61 -7.30
CA GLN A 15 0.43 -0.86 -8.21
C GLN A 15 -0.35 0.13 -9.08
N SER A 16 -1.46 -0.32 -9.66
CA SER A 16 -2.34 0.53 -10.48
C SER A 16 -3.03 1.62 -9.65
N ASN A 17 -3.39 1.32 -8.40
CA ASN A 17 -4.06 2.26 -7.50
C ASN A 17 -3.08 3.20 -6.77
N LEU A 18 -1.80 2.82 -6.63
CA LEU A 18 -0.79 3.61 -5.93
C LEU A 18 -0.60 4.97 -6.57
N ARG A 19 -0.64 5.05 -7.90
CA ARG A 19 -0.53 6.32 -8.63
C ARG A 19 -1.79 7.18 -8.51
N VAL A 20 -2.94 6.56 -8.26
CA VAL A 20 -4.20 7.28 -8.02
C VAL A 20 -4.17 7.91 -6.62
N VAL A 21 -3.70 7.15 -5.61
CA VAL A 21 -3.58 7.62 -4.23
C VAL A 21 -2.42 8.62 -4.07
N TRP A 22 -1.30 8.33 -4.71
CA TRP A 22 -0.05 9.10 -4.63
C TRP A 22 0.49 9.44 -6.03
N PRO A 23 -0.05 10.49 -6.69
CA PRO A 23 0.34 10.89 -8.04
C PRO A 23 1.79 11.40 -8.15
N ASN A 24 2.45 11.76 -7.04
CA ASN A 24 3.86 12.17 -6.99
C ASN A 24 4.82 10.96 -6.96
N LEU A 25 4.32 9.72 -6.82
CA LEU A 25 5.17 8.54 -7.00
C LEU A 25 5.42 8.32 -8.49
N SER A 26 6.70 8.27 -8.86
CA SER A 26 7.11 7.97 -10.23
C SER A 26 7.00 6.46 -10.49
N ASP A 27 6.94 6.07 -11.77
CA ASP A 27 6.91 4.64 -12.14
C ASP A 27 8.12 3.89 -11.58
N GLN A 28 9.30 4.53 -11.56
CA GLN A 28 10.50 3.98 -10.94
C GLN A 28 10.37 3.80 -9.42
N ASP A 29 9.71 4.73 -8.71
CA ASP A 29 9.50 4.58 -7.28
C ASP A 29 8.58 3.38 -7.00
N VAL A 30 7.50 3.28 -7.77
CA VAL A 30 6.57 2.16 -7.67
C VAL A 30 7.27 0.84 -8.00
N GLN A 31 8.04 0.77 -9.08
CA GLN A 31 8.80 -0.44 -9.42
C GLN A 31 9.85 -0.80 -8.37
N ALA A 32 10.50 0.19 -7.75
CA ALA A 32 11.48 -0.04 -6.68
C ALA A 32 10.85 -0.63 -5.42
N ILE A 33 9.59 -0.28 -5.11
CA ILE A 33 8.86 -0.83 -3.98
C ILE A 33 8.63 -2.34 -4.17
N ASN A 34 8.23 -2.77 -5.38
CA ASN A 34 8.08 -4.20 -5.73
C ASN A 34 7.31 -5.05 -4.70
N GLY A 35 6.27 -4.50 -4.08
CA GLY A 35 5.48 -5.20 -3.07
C GLY A 35 6.08 -5.21 -1.66
N ASP A 36 7.19 -4.49 -1.43
CA ASP A 36 7.81 -4.35 -0.12
C ASP A 36 7.13 -3.23 0.69
N ALA A 37 6.48 -3.61 1.78
CA ALA A 37 5.73 -2.67 2.61
C ALA A 37 6.64 -1.64 3.30
N GLU A 38 7.90 -1.98 3.61
CA GLU A 38 8.83 -1.06 4.28
C GLU A 38 9.39 -0.03 3.30
N LEU A 39 9.75 -0.45 2.09
CA LEU A 39 10.14 0.46 1.01
C LEU A 39 8.98 1.35 0.60
N LEU A 40 7.76 0.83 0.53
CA LEU A 40 6.56 1.63 0.25
C LEU A 40 6.42 2.75 1.27
N VAL A 41 6.46 2.41 2.56
CA VAL A 41 6.30 3.38 3.64
C VAL A 41 7.41 4.43 3.59
N THR A 42 8.66 4.01 3.35
CA THR A 42 9.80 4.91 3.24
C THR A 42 9.61 5.90 2.10
N LYS A 43 9.35 5.41 0.88
CA LYS A 43 9.19 6.24 -0.32
C LYS A 43 8.02 7.21 -0.22
N VAL A 44 6.89 6.73 0.30
CA VAL A 44 5.70 7.58 0.45
C VAL A 44 5.94 8.65 1.52
N ARG A 45 6.56 8.29 2.64
CA ARG A 45 6.87 9.24 3.72
C ARG A 45 7.85 10.33 3.26
N GLU A 46 8.85 9.99 2.45
CA GLU A 46 9.79 10.96 1.88
C GLU A 46 9.10 12.02 1.00
N LYS A 47 8.00 11.66 0.32
CA LYS A 47 7.31 12.58 -0.61
C LYS A 47 6.11 13.30 -0.01
N TYR A 48 5.44 12.68 0.95
CA TYR A 48 4.14 13.15 1.46
C TYR A 48 4.16 13.48 2.96
N GLU A 49 5.26 13.21 3.67
CA GLU A 49 5.42 13.49 5.10
C GLU A 49 4.31 12.88 5.99
N ILE A 50 3.71 11.78 5.55
CA ILE A 50 2.64 11.07 6.28
C ILE A 50 3.17 9.89 7.09
N SER A 51 2.42 9.56 8.15
CA SER A 51 2.72 8.42 9.02
C SER A 51 2.44 7.08 8.35
N ARG A 52 3.15 6.04 8.81
CA ARG A 52 2.95 4.65 8.39
C ARG A 52 1.48 4.22 8.47
N ASP A 53 0.78 4.60 9.55
CA ASP A 53 -0.63 4.25 9.75
C ASP A 53 -1.54 4.87 8.68
N ASP A 54 -1.31 6.15 8.34
CA ASP A 54 -2.04 6.86 7.28
C ASP A 54 -1.84 6.20 5.92
N ILE A 55 -0.60 5.78 5.63
CA ILE A 55 -0.24 5.07 4.41
C ILE A 55 -1.04 3.77 4.29
N PHE A 56 -1.06 2.97 5.35
CA PHE A 56 -1.82 1.73 5.35
C PHE A 56 -3.33 1.95 5.35
N SER A 57 -3.82 3.00 6.02
CA SER A 57 -5.23 3.38 6.02
C SER A 57 -5.71 3.77 4.61
N LYS A 58 -4.88 4.48 3.84
CA LYS A 58 -5.14 4.78 2.42
C LYS A 58 -5.12 3.55 1.53
N LEU A 59 -4.33 2.52 1.87
CA LEU A 59 -4.24 1.27 1.11
C LEU A 59 -5.30 0.24 1.51
N ALA A 60 -5.82 0.33 2.73
CA ALA A 60 -6.86 -0.55 3.26
C ALA A 60 -8.07 -0.77 2.30
N PRO A 61 -8.62 0.24 1.61
CA PRO A 61 -9.73 0.02 0.67
C PRO A 61 -9.33 -0.72 -0.62
N TYR A 62 -8.05 -0.75 -0.97
CA TYR A 62 -7.54 -1.39 -2.19
C TYR A 62 -7.02 -2.81 -1.94
N LEU A 63 -6.79 -3.15 -0.68
CA LEU A 63 -6.58 -4.52 -0.28
C LEU A 63 -7.94 -5.17 -0.08
N PRO A 64 -8.09 -6.46 -0.46
CA PRO A 64 -9.19 -7.23 0.09
C PRO A 64 -8.93 -7.28 1.60
N VAL A 65 -9.62 -6.43 2.36
CA VAL A 65 -9.89 -6.74 3.76
C VAL A 65 -10.49 -8.14 3.69
N GLN A 66 -9.75 -9.15 4.18
CA GLN A 66 -10.37 -10.45 4.37
C GLN A 66 -11.69 -10.14 5.07
N PRO A 67 -12.85 -10.53 4.51
CA PRO A 67 -14.06 -10.41 5.27
C PRO A 67 -13.73 -11.16 6.56
N VAL A 68 -13.73 -10.44 7.67
CA VAL A 68 -13.92 -11.11 8.95
C VAL A 68 -15.28 -11.74 8.77
N THR A 69 -15.32 -12.98 8.28
CA THR A 69 -16.56 -13.72 8.17
C THR A 69 -17.12 -13.68 9.57
N PRO A 70 -18.22 -12.97 9.85
CA PRO A 70 -18.85 -13.13 11.14
C PRO A 70 -19.29 -14.60 11.10
N ALA A 71 -18.61 -15.43 11.89
CA ALA A 71 -19.01 -16.82 12.08
C ALA A 71 -20.49 -16.76 12.49
N ARG A 72 -21.35 -17.22 11.59
CA ARG A 72 -22.79 -17.29 11.81
C ARG A 72 -23.09 -18.44 12.75
#